data_AF-A0A1W9WHF1-F1
#
_entry.id   AF-A0A1W9WHF1-F1
#
_cell.length_a   1.000
_cell.length_b   1.000
_cell.length_c   1.000
_cell.angle_alpha   90.00
_cell.angle_beta   90.00
_cell.angle_gamma   90.00
#
_symmetry.space_group_name_H-M   'P 1'
#
loop_
_entity.id
_entity.type
_entity.pdbx_description
1 polymer ?
#
loop_
_entity_poly.entity_id
_entity_poly.type
_entity_poly.pdbx_seq_one_letter_code
_entity_poly.pdbx_strand_id
1 'polypeptide(L)'
;MDNLDNHHASVNQLAILIFYFVLIGLITILSYLQDTLEFNRWLVQVLLISLGVGVFVFMGSKYPKLSAQRGVLLAFSIGVMTIIPAVLMSLSFPDEFWTQYATIGLSMAAASLLGFIFIELSSRYLDR
;
A
#
# COMPACT_ATOMS: atom_id res chain seq x y z
N MET A 1 14.99 -22.38 -19.57
CA MET A 1 15.07 -21.23 -18.65
C MET A 1 13.77 -20.42 -18.61
N ASP A 2 13.03 -20.26 -19.72
CA ASP A 2 11.71 -19.57 -19.74
C ASP A 2 10.63 -20.13 -18.78
N ASN A 3 10.66 -21.43 -18.48
CA ASN A 3 9.56 -22.06 -17.73
C ASN A 3 9.61 -21.82 -16.21
N LEU A 4 10.78 -21.43 -15.66
CA LEU A 4 10.93 -21.11 -14.23
C LEU A 4 10.54 -19.66 -13.93
N ASP A 5 10.90 -18.72 -14.81
CA ASP A 5 10.57 -17.30 -14.64
C ASP A 5 9.05 -17.05 -14.74
N ASN A 6 8.36 -17.77 -15.64
CA ASN A 6 6.91 -17.71 -15.76
C ASN A 6 6.19 -18.24 -14.52
N HIS A 7 6.75 -19.26 -13.87
CA HIS A 7 6.12 -19.85 -12.69
C HIS A 7 6.23 -18.91 -11.48
N HIS A 8 7.41 -18.30 -11.25
CA HIS A 8 7.59 -17.32 -10.18
C HIS A 8 6.74 -16.06 -10.38
N ALA A 9 6.60 -15.57 -11.62
CA ALA A 9 5.72 -14.45 -11.93
C ALA A 9 4.25 -14.77 -11.64
N SER A 10 3.77 -15.96 -12.02
CA SER A 10 2.38 -16.38 -11.80
C SER A 10 2.02 -16.52 -10.30
N VAL A 11 2.94 -17.06 -9.49
CA VAL A 11 2.74 -17.23 -8.04
C VAL A 11 2.70 -15.88 -7.33
N ASN A 12 3.59 -14.94 -7.71
CA ASN A 12 3.61 -13.59 -7.14
C ASN A 12 2.34 -12.81 -7.48
N GLN A 13 1.85 -12.92 -8.72
CA GLN A 13 0.59 -12.28 -9.13
C GLN A 13 -0.61 -12.84 -8.37
N LEU A 14 -0.66 -14.16 -8.19
CA LEU A 14 -1.72 -14.82 -7.44
C LEU A 14 -1.70 -14.41 -5.96
N ALA A 15 -0.53 -14.29 -5.35
CA ALA A 15 -0.39 -13.81 -3.97
C ALA A 15 -0.89 -12.36 -3.81
N ILE A 16 -0.56 -11.46 -4.74
CA ILE A 16 -1.05 -10.07 -4.74
C ILE A 16 -2.57 -10.03 -4.88
N LEU A 17 -3.12 -10.86 -5.77
CA LEU A 17 -4.55 -10.93 -6.02
C LEU A 17 -5.30 -11.45 -4.79
N ILE A 18 -4.81 -12.52 -4.15
CA ILE A 18 -5.34 -13.02 -2.87
C ILE A 18 -5.28 -11.92 -1.81
N PHE A 19 -4.13 -11.27 -1.64
CA PHE A 19 -3.96 -10.20 -0.65
C PHE A 19 -4.97 -9.05 -0.85
N TYR A 20 -5.18 -8.64 -2.11
CA TYR A 20 -6.15 -7.62 -2.47
C TYR A 20 -7.60 -8.02 -2.12
N PHE A 21 -8.01 -9.25 -2.46
CA PHE A 21 -9.35 -9.73 -2.10
C PHE A 21 -9.54 -9.90 -0.60
N VAL A 22 -8.51 -10.35 0.12
CA VAL A 22 -8.53 -10.43 1.58
C VAL A 22 -8.73 -9.04 2.18
N LEU A 23 -8.02 -8.02 1.67
CA LEU A 23 -8.19 -6.64 2.13
C LEU A 23 -9.61 -6.12 1.89
N ILE A 24 -10.17 -6.33 0.69
CA ILE A 24 -11.56 -5.95 0.37
C ILE A 24 -12.54 -6.66 1.30
N GLY A 25 -12.36 -7.97 1.50
CA GLY A 25 -13.20 -8.76 2.41
C GLY A 25 -13.14 -8.20 3.83
N LEU A 26 -11.94 -7.87 4.31
CA LEU A 26 -11.72 -7.32 5.65
C LEU A 26 -12.43 -5.97 5.83
N ILE A 27 -12.26 -5.01 4.90
CA ILE A 27 -12.95 -3.70 5.02
C ILE A 27 -14.46 -3.84 4.89
N THR A 28 -14.94 -4.79 4.10
CA THR A 28 -16.38 -5.03 3.89
C THR A 28 -16.99 -5.61 5.16
N ILE A 29 -16.32 -6.58 5.78
CA ILE A 29 -16.75 -7.15 7.07
C ILE A 29 -16.70 -6.09 8.17
N LEU A 30 -15.61 -5.31 8.28
CA LEU A 30 -15.51 -4.25 9.29
C LEU A 30 -16.59 -3.18 9.10
N SER A 31 -16.81 -2.72 7.87
CA SER A 31 -17.85 -1.72 7.58
C SER A 31 -19.26 -2.27 7.84
N TYR A 32 -19.49 -3.56 7.60
CA TYR A 32 -20.75 -4.23 7.93
C TYR A 32 -20.97 -4.32 9.45
N LEU A 33 -19.94 -4.74 10.21
CA LEU A 33 -20.01 -4.86 11.67
C LEU A 33 -20.22 -3.52 12.39
N GLN A 34 -19.89 -2.41 11.74
CA GLN A 34 -20.08 -1.07 12.28
C GLN A 34 -21.31 -0.33 11.73
N ASP A 35 -22.16 -1.00 10.95
CA ASP A 35 -23.30 -0.38 10.26
C ASP A 35 -22.91 0.87 9.44
N THR A 36 -21.66 0.90 8.97
CA THR A 36 -21.11 2.01 8.17
C THR A 36 -20.94 1.65 6.71
N LEU A 37 -21.62 0.60 6.28
CA LEU A 37 -21.65 0.11 4.91
C LEU A 37 -22.51 1.01 4.02
N GLU A 38 -22.07 2.25 3.86
CA GLU A 38 -22.57 3.14 2.82
C GLU A 38 -21.82 2.87 1.53
N PHE A 39 -22.55 2.71 0.43
CA PHE A 39 -21.96 2.40 -0.87
C PHE A 39 -20.87 3.39 -1.28
N ASN A 40 -21.07 4.69 -1.02
CA ASN A 40 -20.10 5.73 -1.34
C ASN A 40 -18.80 5.58 -0.53
N ARG A 41 -18.91 5.32 0.78
CA ARG A 41 -17.74 5.13 1.64
C ARG A 41 -16.99 3.85 1.30
N TRP A 42 -17.72 2.76 1.07
CA TRP A 42 -17.15 1.50 0.63
C TRP A 42 -16.40 1.66 -0.70
N LEU A 43 -16.96 2.38 -1.67
CA LEU A 43 -16.32 2.63 -2.96
C LEU A 43 -15.02 3.44 -2.79
N VAL A 44 -14.99 4.44 -1.92
CA VAL A 44 -13.77 5.20 -1.59
C VAL A 44 -12.70 4.30 -0.96
N GLN A 45 -13.08 3.43 -0.03
CA GLN A 45 -12.16 2.46 0.59
C GLN A 45 -11.55 1.51 -0.45
N VAL A 46 -12.38 0.95 -1.33
CA VAL A 46 -11.93 0.05 -2.41
C VAL A 46 -11.01 0.79 -3.39
N LEU A 47 -11.33 2.03 -3.75
CA LEU A 47 -10.47 2.86 -4.61
C LEU A 47 -9.11 3.14 -3.97
N LEU A 48 -9.09 3.48 -2.67
CA LEU A 48 -7.85 3.70 -1.93
C LEU A 48 -6.97 2.44 -1.93
N ILE A 49 -7.54 1.28 -1.60
CA ILE A 49 -6.80 0.01 -1.62
C ILE A 49 -6.28 -0.31 -3.02
N SER A 50 -7.12 -0.11 -4.05
CA SER A 50 -6.75 -0.36 -5.44
C SER A 50 -5.60 0.53 -5.89
N LEU A 51 -5.60 1.80 -5.47
CA LEU A 51 -4.51 2.73 -5.74
C LEU A 51 -3.22 2.28 -5.05
N GLY A 52 -3.30 1.89 -3.77
CA GLY A 52 -2.15 1.38 -3.03
C GLY A 52 -1.53 0.14 -3.67
N VAL A 53 -2.35 -0.89 -3.92
CA VAL A 53 -1.91 -2.13 -4.58
C VAL A 53 -1.41 -1.87 -6.00
N GLY A 54 -2.06 -0.97 -6.75
CA GLY A 54 -1.62 -0.59 -8.09
C GLY A 54 -0.22 0.02 -8.09
N VAL A 55 0.07 0.94 -7.15
CA VAL A 55 1.42 1.51 -7.01
C VAL A 55 2.44 0.43 -6.62
N PHE A 56 2.08 -0.51 -5.74
CA PHE A 56 2.95 -1.64 -5.39
C PHE A 56 3.31 -2.51 -6.60
N VAL A 57 2.31 -2.91 -7.39
CA VAL A 57 2.52 -3.72 -8.59
C VAL A 57 3.40 -2.96 -9.60
N PHE A 58 3.14 -1.67 -9.79
CA PHE A 58 3.93 -0.82 -10.68
C PHE A 58 5.38 -0.65 -10.21
N MET A 59 5.61 -0.43 -8.92
CA MET A 59 6.96 -0.27 -8.38
C MET A 59 7.72 -1.60 -8.35
N GLY A 60 7.03 -2.71 -8.05
CA GLY A 60 7.62 -4.06 -8.10
C GLY A 60 8.04 -4.47 -9.51
N SER A 61 7.28 -4.10 -10.54
CA SER A 61 7.65 -4.37 -11.94
C SER A 61 8.78 -3.47 -12.42
N LYS A 62 8.81 -2.20 -12.00
CA LYS A 62 9.85 -1.24 -12.40
C LYS A 62 11.18 -1.45 -11.69
N TYR A 63 11.16 -1.92 -10.44
CA TYR A 63 12.36 -2.12 -9.63
C TYR A 63 12.40 -3.53 -9.03
N PRO A 64 12.58 -4.58 -9.84
CA PRO A 64 12.55 -5.97 -9.39
C PRO A 64 13.73 -6.36 -8.47
N LYS A 65 14.78 -5.53 -8.41
CA LYS A 65 15.97 -5.73 -7.56
C LYS A 65 16.00 -4.77 -6.35
N LEU A 66 14.83 -4.36 -5.85
CA LEU A 66 14.75 -3.59 -4.62
C LEU A 66 15.36 -4.37 -3.46
N SER A 67 16.31 -3.78 -2.76
CA SER A 67 16.75 -4.33 -1.49
C SER A 67 15.57 -4.35 -0.51
N ALA A 68 15.55 -5.33 0.40
CA ALA A 68 14.48 -5.48 1.38
C ALA A 68 14.19 -4.16 2.14
N GLN A 69 15.22 -3.40 2.45
CA GLN A 69 15.10 -2.08 3.10
C GLN A 69 14.32 -1.07 2.24
N ARG A 70 14.63 -0.96 0.95
CA ARG A 70 13.92 -0.03 0.04
C ARG A 70 12.47 -0.46 -0.17
N GLY A 71 12.23 -1.77 -0.29
CA GLY A 71 10.89 -2.33 -0.40
C GLY A 71 10.01 -1.99 0.80
N VAL A 72 10.54 -2.11 2.02
CA VAL A 72 9.81 -1.78 3.26
C VAL A 72 9.47 -0.29 3.34
N LEU A 73 10.40 0.61 3.00
CA LEU A 73 10.15 2.06 3.04
C LEU A 73 9.06 2.46 2.04
N LEU A 74 9.14 1.94 0.81
CA LEU A 74 8.11 2.14 -0.19
C LEU A 74 6.76 1.61 0.31
N ALA A 75 6.77 0.41 0.88
CA ALA A 75 5.56 -0.24 1.36
C ALA A 75 4.88 0.51 2.48
N PHE A 76 5.67 1.03 3.41
CA PHE A 76 5.18 1.84 4.49
C PHE A 76 4.57 3.16 3.99
N SER A 77 5.25 3.88 3.09
CA SER A 77 4.71 5.13 2.51
C SER A 77 3.38 4.91 1.81
N ILE A 78 3.26 3.87 0.99
CA ILE A 78 2.03 3.54 0.27
C ILE A 78 0.94 3.10 1.26
N GLY A 79 1.27 2.20 2.19
CA GLY A 79 0.34 1.66 3.17
C GLY A 79 -0.29 2.74 4.05
N VAL A 80 0.52 3.67 4.57
CA VAL A 80 0.05 4.80 5.39
C VAL A 80 -0.86 5.76 4.60
N MET A 81 -0.62 5.92 3.30
CA MET A 81 -1.42 6.83 2.46
C MET A 81 -2.70 6.21 1.90
N THR A 82 -2.82 4.88 1.87
CA THR A 82 -3.89 4.20 1.13
C THR A 82 -4.62 3.15 1.95
N ILE A 83 -3.92 2.10 2.35
CA ILE A 83 -4.50 0.93 3.02
C ILE A 83 -4.96 1.29 4.44
N ILE A 84 -4.13 1.97 5.22
CA ILE A 84 -4.46 2.34 6.61
C ILE A 84 -5.68 3.28 6.65
N PRO A 85 -5.77 4.36 5.85
CA PRO A 85 -6.98 5.18 5.76
C PRO A 85 -8.22 4.38 5.40
N ALA A 86 -8.14 3.45 4.44
CA ALA A 86 -9.28 2.62 4.05
C ALA A 86 -9.79 1.76 5.22
N VAL A 87 -8.87 1.16 5.99
CA VAL A 87 -9.23 0.41 7.20
C VAL A 87 -9.79 1.33 8.30
N LEU A 88 -9.19 2.48 8.53
CA LEU A 88 -9.67 3.44 9.55
C LEU A 88 -11.05 4.00 9.18
N MET A 89 -11.35 4.18 7.90
CA MET A 89 -12.68 4.57 7.43
C MET A 89 -13.73 3.50 7.73
N SER A 90 -13.36 2.23 7.75
CA SER A 90 -14.25 1.13 8.15
C SER A 90 -14.47 1.06 9.67
N LEU A 91 -13.63 1.78 10.43
CA LEU A 91 -13.67 1.83 11.90
C LEU A 91 -14.38 3.07 12.48
N SER A 92 -14.91 3.95 11.63
CA SER A 92 -15.77 5.09 11.98
C SER A 92 -15.18 6.04 13.03
N PHE A 93 -13.91 6.39 12.86
CA PHE A 93 -13.24 7.37 13.71
C PHE A 93 -13.82 8.78 13.57
N PRO A 94 -13.74 9.61 14.63
CA PRO A 94 -14.21 11.00 14.61
C PRO A 94 -13.52 11.86 13.54
N ASP A 95 -14.21 12.88 13.03
CA ASP A 95 -13.67 13.79 12.00
C ASP A 95 -12.34 14.46 12.40
N GLU A 96 -12.20 14.82 13.68
CA GLU A 96 -10.99 15.43 14.23
C GLU A 96 -9.76 14.50 14.15
N PHE A 97 -9.97 13.19 14.21
CA PHE A 97 -8.91 12.20 14.10
C PHE A 97 -8.30 12.20 12.70
N TRP A 98 -9.08 12.48 11.65
CA TRP A 98 -8.59 12.49 10.28
C TRP A 98 -7.57 13.59 10.02
N THR A 99 -7.73 14.76 10.64
CA THR A 99 -6.75 15.86 10.52
C THR A 99 -5.43 15.49 11.19
N GLN A 100 -5.50 14.85 12.37
CA GLN A 100 -4.30 14.38 13.08
C GLN A 100 -3.62 13.25 12.31
N TYR A 101 -4.40 12.28 11.82
CA TYR A 101 -3.92 11.19 10.99
C TYR A 101 -3.28 11.72 9.70
N ALA A 102 -3.91 12.68 9.02
CA ALA A 102 -3.34 13.28 7.81
C ALA A 102 -1.98 13.91 8.11
N THR A 103 -1.86 14.65 9.22
CA THR A 103 -0.59 15.32 9.58
C THR A 103 0.52 14.31 9.93
N ILE A 104 0.22 13.37 10.83
CA ILE A 104 1.20 12.38 11.31
C ILE A 104 1.48 11.33 10.23
N GLY A 105 0.45 10.79 9.59
CA GLY A 105 0.55 9.84 8.50
C GLY A 105 1.33 10.40 7.30
N LEU A 106 1.02 11.63 6.87
CA LEU A 106 1.72 12.25 5.75
C LEU A 106 3.18 12.55 6.07
N SER A 107 3.49 13.02 7.28
CA SER A 107 4.88 13.22 7.70
C SER A 107 5.68 11.90 7.74
N MET A 108 5.09 10.82 8.28
CA MET A 108 5.70 9.49 8.28
C MET A 108 5.90 8.94 6.86
N ALA A 109 4.89 9.06 6.00
CA ALA A 109 4.97 8.61 4.61
C ALA A 109 6.01 9.42 3.82
N ALA A 110 6.10 10.74 4.04
CA ALA A 110 7.09 11.62 3.43
C ALA A 110 8.51 11.28 3.90
N ALA A 111 8.72 11.09 5.20
CA ALA A 111 10.02 10.70 5.74
C ALA A 111 10.50 9.36 5.15
N SER A 112 9.59 8.38 5.07
CA SER A 112 9.90 7.07 4.48
C SER A 112 10.21 7.16 2.99
N LEU A 113 9.48 8.00 2.24
CA LEU A 113 9.71 8.23 0.81
C LEU A 113 11.03 8.98 0.57
N LEU A 114 11.36 9.96 1.39
CA LEU A 114 12.67 10.64 1.35
C LEU A 114 13.81 9.67 1.66
N GLY A 115 13.64 8.80 2.66
CA GLY A 115 14.59 7.74 2.96
C GLY A 115 14.81 6.80 1.78
N PHE A 116 13.72 6.39 1.11
CA PHE A 116 13.80 5.58 -0.12
C PHE A 116 14.60 6.31 -1.21
N ILE A 117 14.27 7.57 -1.49
CA ILE A 117 14.97 8.39 -2.50
C ILE A 117 16.45 8.55 -2.14
N PHE A 118 16.77 8.80 -0.87
CA PHE A 118 18.13 8.97 -0.39
C PHE A 118 18.97 7.71 -0.63
N ILE A 119 18.44 6.52 -0.29
CA ILE A 119 19.14 5.25 -0.51
C ILE A 119 19.29 4.96 -2.01
N GLU A 120 18.28 5.27 -2.82
CA GLU A 120 18.34 5.10 -4.27
C GLU A 120 19.44 5.99 -4.87
N LEU A 121 19.47 7.27 -4.53
CA LEU A 121 20.48 8.22 -4.98
C LEU A 121 21.88 7.82 -4.49
N SER A 122 22.05 7.50 -3.21
CA SER A 122 23.37 7.16 -2.66
C SER A 122 23.98 5.95 -3.35
N SER A 123 23.19 4.90 -3.62
CA SER A 123 23.70 3.73 -4.35
C SER A 123 24.16 4.05 -5.77
N ARG A 124 23.44 4.93 -6.48
CA ARG A 124 23.84 5.34 -7.84
C ARG A 124 25.12 6.15 -7.87
N TYR A 125 25.43 6.87 -6.80
CA TYR A 125 26.66 7.66 -6.67
C TYR A 125 27.84 6.83 -6.17
N LEU A 126 27.62 5.82 -5.32
CA LEU A 126 28.68 4.92 -4.84
C LEU A 126 29.10 3.87 -5.88
N ASP A 127 28.24 3.51 -6.82
CA ASP A 127 28.55 2.59 -7.92
C ASP A 127 29.20 3.28 -9.14
N ARG A 128 29.55 4.58 -9.05
CA ARG A 128 30.35 5.32 -10.05
C ARG A 128 31.75 5.57 -9.54
#